data_AF-A0A835BX26-F1
#
_entry.id   AF-A0A835BX26-F1
#
_cell.length_a   1.000
_cell.length_b   1.000
_cell.length_c   1.000
_cell.angle_alpha   90.00
_cell.angle_beta   90.00
_cell.angle_gamma   90.00
#
_symmetry.space_group_name_H-M   'P 1'
#
loop_
_entity.id
_entity.type
_entity.pdbx_description
1 polymer ?
#
loop_
_entity_poly.entity_id
_entity_poly.type
_entity_poly.pdbx_seq_one_letter_code
_entity_poly.pdbx_strand_id
1 'polypeptide(L)'
;MQPPSDLSPPPPSSPPADIPASAAAQTPSLPDTPASLDPDTPFSDAFPVDASDADTPALAPTPPPSKKSKKKGGNSVWTRPTSRKGKRPNAGEDELCQLVPATRLAAERNDDAATQPVLLSRFFKSERIEVSDDRLTAASTKGYRMVRATRGVAAGAWYFEVKVVHLGATGHTRLGWVTNRADLQTPVGYDAYGFGYRDIDGAKVHKAWRDKYADEGYGEGDVLGFYISLPDGEQYEPKKPDLIQYKGMPFHVQVPKEEQKMPPSEICYFKNGVCQGSAFKDIPGGRYYPAASMYTLPNEPNCVVKFNFGPDFEFFPQDFGGLPIPRPMSEVPYQAVEVKKEGPAENGIAEKTS
;
A
#
# COMPACT_ATOMS: atom_id res chain seq x y z
N MET A 1 71.40 37.81 0.60
CA MET A 1 72.11 36.81 1.42
C MET A 1 71.11 35.72 1.80
N GLN A 2 71.35 34.49 1.34
CA GLN A 2 70.54 33.32 1.70
C GLN A 2 70.64 33.04 3.21
N PRO A 3 69.54 32.62 3.87
CA PRO A 3 69.65 31.83 5.10
C PRO A 3 69.76 30.33 4.77
N PRO A 4 70.48 29.56 5.61
CA PRO A 4 70.85 28.18 5.31
C PRO A 4 69.71 27.17 5.59
N SER A 5 69.73 26.12 4.79
CA SER A 5 69.04 24.85 4.91
C SER A 5 69.73 23.95 5.95
N ASP A 6 68.98 23.40 6.91
CA ASP A 6 68.96 21.97 7.23
C ASP A 6 68.03 21.70 8.42
N LEU A 7 67.13 20.73 8.28
CA LEU A 7 66.65 19.80 9.32
C LEU A 7 65.58 18.89 8.67
N SER A 8 66.03 17.71 8.24
CA SER A 8 65.21 16.64 7.68
C SER A 8 64.27 16.00 8.73
N PRO A 9 63.07 15.52 8.33
CA PRO A 9 62.14 14.85 9.23
C PRO A 9 62.52 13.37 9.50
N PRO A 10 62.04 12.76 10.60
CA PRO A 10 62.35 11.38 10.97
C PRO A 10 61.63 10.34 10.10
N PRO A 11 62.14 9.08 10.04
CA PRO A 11 61.61 8.04 9.17
C PRO A 11 60.30 7.40 9.68
N PRO A 12 59.51 6.77 8.78
CA PRO A 12 58.22 6.18 9.14
C PRO A 12 58.38 4.82 9.85
N SER A 13 57.57 4.60 10.88
CA SER A 13 57.45 3.35 11.63
C SER A 13 56.73 2.26 10.83
N SER A 14 57.34 1.08 10.74
CA SER A 14 56.75 -0.14 10.16
C SER A 14 55.65 -0.75 11.08
N PRO A 15 54.68 -1.51 10.53
CA PRO A 15 53.58 -2.07 11.31
C PRO A 15 53.96 -3.43 11.92
N PRO A 16 53.33 -3.86 13.04
CA PRO A 16 53.41 -5.23 13.49
C PRO A 16 52.35 -6.12 12.80
N ALA A 17 52.74 -7.37 12.56
CA ALA A 17 51.97 -8.43 11.93
C ALA A 17 51.09 -9.21 12.92
N ASP A 18 50.00 -9.75 12.36
CA ASP A 18 49.26 -10.98 12.65
C ASP A 18 48.88 -11.40 14.08
N ILE A 19 47.57 -11.59 14.31
CA ILE A 19 46.92 -12.58 15.21
C ILE A 19 45.40 -12.66 14.86
N PRO A 20 44.71 -13.81 15.05
CA PRO A 20 44.01 -14.51 13.98
C PRO A 20 42.47 -14.33 13.93
N ALA A 21 41.93 -14.81 12.81
CA ALA A 21 40.51 -14.92 12.47
C ALA A 21 39.66 -15.61 13.55
N SER A 22 38.56 -14.96 13.93
CA SER A 22 37.51 -15.50 14.82
C SER A 22 36.17 -15.49 14.11
N ALA A 23 35.68 -16.71 13.87
CA ALA A 23 34.32 -17.19 13.73
C ALA A 23 33.24 -16.26 13.15
N ALA A 24 32.86 -16.58 11.90
CA ALA A 24 31.60 -16.19 11.28
C ALA A 24 30.40 -16.66 12.12
N ALA A 25 29.58 -15.71 12.58
CA ALA A 25 28.25 -16.00 13.09
C ALA A 25 27.33 -16.29 11.89
N GLN A 26 26.83 -17.53 11.82
CA GLN A 26 25.87 -18.00 10.83
C GLN A 26 24.52 -17.32 11.08
N THR A 27 24.07 -16.50 10.13
CA THR A 27 22.68 -16.05 10.02
C THR A 27 21.80 -17.23 9.60
N PRO A 28 20.66 -17.50 10.26
CA PRO A 28 19.75 -18.54 9.81
C PRO A 28 19.04 -18.09 8.52
N SER A 29 19.38 -18.75 7.42
CA SER A 29 18.68 -18.67 6.14
C SER A 29 17.27 -19.28 6.28
N LEU A 30 16.22 -18.47 6.15
CA LEU A 30 14.87 -18.98 5.88
C LEU A 30 14.77 -19.36 4.39
N PRO A 31 14.07 -20.45 4.04
CA PRO A 31 14.06 -20.97 2.67
C PRO A 31 13.27 -20.06 1.73
N ASP A 32 13.86 -19.76 0.58
CA ASP A 32 13.18 -19.22 -0.60
C ASP A 32 12.15 -20.25 -1.10
N THR A 33 10.87 -19.96 -0.91
CA THR A 33 9.79 -20.72 -1.55
C THR A 33 9.50 -20.13 -2.93
N PRO A 34 9.62 -20.89 -4.02
CA PRO A 34 9.23 -20.41 -5.35
C PRO A 34 7.70 -20.31 -5.44
N ALA A 35 7.24 -19.23 -6.07
CA ALA A 35 5.84 -19.02 -6.38
C ALA A 35 5.34 -20.09 -7.38
N SER A 36 4.42 -20.94 -6.95
CA SER A 36 3.59 -21.75 -7.85
C SER A 36 2.12 -21.38 -7.68
N LEU A 37 1.51 -21.01 -8.81
CA LEU A 37 0.08 -20.82 -9.01
C LEU A 37 -0.66 -22.15 -8.79
N ASP A 38 -1.71 -22.15 -7.96
CA ASP A 38 -3.05 -22.67 -8.28
C ASP A 38 -4.02 -22.43 -7.11
N PRO A 39 -5.28 -21.98 -7.35
CA PRO A 39 -6.26 -21.71 -6.31
C PRO A 39 -7.19 -22.91 -6.09
N ASP A 40 -7.52 -23.15 -4.81
CA ASP A 40 -8.64 -23.96 -4.27
C ASP A 40 -8.17 -25.10 -3.35
N THR A 41 -8.11 -24.82 -2.04
CA THR A 41 -8.65 -25.68 -0.96
C THR A 41 -8.47 -25.01 0.41
N PRO A 42 -9.42 -25.19 1.36
CA PRO A 42 -9.44 -24.47 2.62
C PRO A 42 -8.45 -25.04 3.64
N PHE A 43 -7.79 -24.12 4.35
CA PHE A 43 -6.80 -24.38 5.40
C PHE A 43 -7.45 -25.10 6.59
N SER A 44 -6.94 -26.29 6.94
CA SER A 44 -7.24 -26.99 8.20
C SER A 44 -5.98 -27.04 9.07
N ASP A 45 -6.09 -26.51 10.29
CA ASP A 45 -5.09 -26.59 11.36
C ASP A 45 -4.71 -28.04 11.69
N ALA A 46 -3.41 -28.34 11.68
CA ALA A 46 -2.80 -29.36 12.55
C ALA A 46 -1.26 -29.28 12.50
N PHE A 47 -0.65 -29.07 13.67
CA PHE A 47 0.78 -29.29 13.92
C PHE A 47 1.08 -30.80 13.97
N PRO A 48 2.26 -31.27 13.54
CA PRO A 48 2.78 -32.56 13.97
C PRO A 48 3.73 -32.38 15.17
N VAL A 49 3.45 -33.11 16.24
CA VAL A 49 4.40 -33.49 17.28
C VAL A 49 4.89 -34.91 16.97
N ASP A 50 6.19 -35.13 17.08
CA ASP A 50 6.83 -36.44 16.91
C ASP A 50 7.29 -36.97 18.28
N ALA A 51 7.07 -38.27 18.53
CA ALA A 51 7.90 -39.20 19.30
C ALA A 51 7.09 -40.44 19.80
N SER A 52 7.44 -41.60 19.24
CA SER A 52 7.55 -42.97 19.81
C SER A 52 6.93 -43.29 21.19
N ASP A 53 6.16 -44.39 21.34
CA ASP A 53 6.67 -45.77 21.54
C ASP A 53 5.54 -46.83 21.72
N ALA A 54 5.85 -48.06 21.31
CA ALA A 54 5.38 -49.42 21.69
C ALA A 54 3.88 -49.88 21.78
N ASP A 55 3.68 -51.05 21.12
CA ASP A 55 2.86 -52.23 21.43
C ASP A 55 1.38 -52.39 20.98
N THR A 56 1.14 -53.51 20.26
CA THR A 56 -0.14 -54.08 19.81
C THR A 56 -0.43 -55.38 20.60
N PRO A 57 -1.68 -55.86 20.70
CA PRO A 57 -2.12 -56.88 19.73
C PRO A 57 -3.62 -56.84 19.32
N ALA A 58 -3.92 -57.63 18.28
CA ALA A 58 -5.11 -57.62 17.42
C ALA A 58 -6.33 -58.42 17.91
N LEU A 59 -7.53 -58.15 17.35
CA LEU A 59 -8.56 -59.14 16.95
C LEU A 59 -9.67 -58.51 16.05
N ALA A 60 -10.14 -59.23 15.02
CA ALA A 60 -11.19 -58.87 14.03
C ALA A 60 -12.44 -59.80 14.20
N PRO A 61 -13.52 -59.85 13.35
CA PRO A 61 -14.11 -58.97 12.30
C PRO A 61 -15.68 -58.76 12.40
N THR A 62 -16.28 -58.10 11.37
CA THR A 62 -17.65 -57.53 11.10
C THR A 62 -18.88 -58.50 10.99
N PRO A 63 -20.19 -58.05 10.95
CA PRO A 63 -20.92 -57.59 9.71
C PRO A 63 -22.13 -56.57 9.88
N PRO A 64 -22.76 -56.05 8.78
CA PRO A 64 -23.94 -55.12 8.74
C PRO A 64 -25.30 -55.91 8.57
N PRO A 65 -26.54 -55.37 8.27
CA PRO A 65 -27.02 -54.06 7.75
C PRO A 65 -28.41 -53.50 8.25
N SER A 66 -28.84 -52.32 7.71
CA SER A 66 -30.20 -51.96 7.22
C SER A 66 -31.14 -50.90 7.91
N LYS A 67 -31.53 -49.91 7.07
CA LYS A 67 -32.85 -49.26 6.78
C LYS A 67 -33.69 -48.45 7.84
N LYS A 68 -33.75 -47.13 7.56
CA LYS A 68 -34.90 -46.18 7.39
C LYS A 68 -36.03 -46.02 8.45
N SER A 69 -36.20 -44.77 8.93
CA SER A 69 -37.44 -43.94 8.95
C SER A 69 -37.05 -42.48 9.30
N LYS A 70 -37.30 -41.40 8.54
CA LYS A 70 -38.47 -40.64 8.02
C LYS A 70 -38.96 -39.47 8.92
N LYS A 71 -38.57 -38.23 8.52
CA LYS A 71 -39.25 -36.90 8.59
C LYS A 71 -39.53 -36.29 10.00
N LYS A 72 -39.46 -34.98 10.29
CA LYS A 72 -39.55 -33.65 9.63
C LYS A 72 -38.66 -32.68 10.46
N GLY A 73 -38.22 -31.49 10.05
CA GLY A 73 -38.48 -30.62 8.91
C GLY A 73 -37.70 -29.30 9.12
N GLY A 74 -37.48 -28.55 8.05
CA GLY A 74 -36.82 -27.24 8.09
C GLY A 74 -36.48 -26.79 6.67
N ASN A 75 -37.12 -25.72 6.22
CA ASN A 75 -37.10 -25.20 4.84
C ASN A 75 -35.68 -24.99 4.29
N SER A 76 -35.34 -25.64 3.17
CA SER A 76 -34.34 -25.12 2.22
C SER A 76 -35.04 -24.79 0.91
N VAL A 77 -35.17 -23.50 0.61
CA VAL A 77 -35.62 -23.02 -0.70
C VAL A 77 -34.36 -22.89 -1.55
N TRP A 78 -34.08 -23.94 -2.30
CA TRP A 78 -33.07 -23.94 -3.36
C TRP A 78 -33.42 -22.89 -4.42
N THR A 79 -32.48 -21.96 -4.63
CA THR A 79 -32.35 -21.16 -5.84
C THR A 79 -32.17 -22.08 -7.05
N ARG A 80 -33.12 -22.04 -8.00
CA ARG A 80 -32.90 -22.62 -9.34
C ARG A 80 -32.32 -21.54 -10.25
N PRO A 81 -31.16 -21.75 -10.90
CA PRO A 81 -30.68 -20.84 -11.93
C PRO A 81 -31.41 -21.17 -13.24
N THR A 82 -32.28 -20.27 -13.71
CA THR A 82 -32.86 -20.39 -15.05
C THR A 82 -31.91 -19.76 -16.06
N SER A 83 -30.99 -20.57 -16.59
CA SER A 83 -30.34 -20.31 -17.88
C SER A 83 -31.42 -20.42 -18.99
N ARG A 84 -31.94 -19.28 -19.44
CA ARG A 84 -32.54 -19.15 -20.77
C ARG A 84 -31.72 -18.13 -21.56
N LYS A 85 -30.92 -18.67 -22.47
CA LYS A 85 -30.18 -17.97 -23.51
C LYS A 85 -31.20 -17.35 -24.49
N GLY A 86 -31.63 -16.13 -24.21
CA GLY A 86 -32.43 -15.31 -25.11
C GLY A 86 -31.51 -14.39 -25.91
N LYS A 87 -31.58 -14.45 -27.25
CA LYS A 87 -30.97 -13.45 -28.14
C LYS A 87 -31.53 -12.07 -27.79
N ARG A 88 -30.67 -11.11 -27.44
CA ARG A 88 -31.06 -9.70 -27.37
C ARG A 88 -31.03 -9.11 -28.79
N PRO A 89 -32.05 -8.34 -29.21
CA PRO A 89 -31.95 -7.52 -30.41
C PRO A 89 -30.98 -6.36 -30.17
N ASN A 90 -30.16 -6.03 -31.17
CA ASN A 90 -29.32 -4.84 -31.17
C ASN A 90 -30.22 -3.60 -31.12
N ALA A 91 -30.15 -2.87 -30.01
CA ALA A 91 -30.67 -1.52 -29.84
C ALA A 91 -29.52 -0.66 -29.30
N GLY A 92 -29.51 0.61 -29.70
CA GLY A 92 -28.36 1.52 -29.73
C GLY A 92 -27.54 1.63 -28.45
N GLU A 93 -26.29 2.06 -28.64
CA GLU A 93 -25.35 2.45 -27.59
C GLU A 93 -25.85 3.70 -26.86
N ASP A 94 -26.92 3.54 -26.07
CA ASP A 94 -27.17 4.45 -24.96
C ASP A 94 -26.22 4.00 -23.84
N GLU A 95 -25.26 4.86 -23.51
CA GLU A 95 -24.23 4.68 -22.50
C GLU A 95 -24.87 4.55 -21.10
N LEU A 96 -25.42 3.36 -20.81
CA LEU A 96 -26.15 3.06 -19.60
C LEU A 96 -25.17 3.00 -18.43
N CYS A 97 -24.96 4.12 -17.75
CA CYS A 97 -24.16 4.19 -16.54
C CYS A 97 -24.79 3.35 -15.42
N GLN A 98 -24.01 2.44 -14.84
CA GLN A 98 -24.50 1.55 -13.78
C GLN A 98 -24.48 2.27 -12.43
N LEU A 99 -25.63 2.34 -11.75
CA LEU A 99 -25.73 2.90 -10.39
C LEU A 99 -25.43 1.82 -9.34
N VAL A 100 -24.47 2.07 -8.47
CA VAL A 100 -24.15 1.20 -7.33
C VAL A 100 -24.42 1.93 -6.02
N PRO A 101 -25.22 1.37 -5.09
CA PRO A 101 -25.47 2.01 -3.80
C PRO A 101 -24.15 2.36 -3.10
N ALA A 102 -23.97 3.64 -2.77
CA ALA A 102 -22.93 4.04 -1.84
C ALA A 102 -23.44 3.72 -0.43
N THR A 103 -22.68 3.01 0.38
CA THR A 103 -23.02 2.92 1.81
C THR A 103 -22.96 4.34 2.38
N ARG A 104 -24.00 4.78 3.13
CA ARG A 104 -24.01 6.10 3.79
C ARG A 104 -22.72 6.36 4.56
N LEU A 105 -22.20 5.32 5.22
CA LEU A 105 -20.95 5.34 5.96
C LEU A 105 -19.71 5.64 5.11
N ALA A 106 -19.65 5.18 3.85
CA ALA A 106 -18.49 5.45 2.99
C ALA A 106 -18.43 6.91 2.53
N ALA A 107 -19.57 7.57 2.37
CA ALA A 107 -19.64 8.99 1.99
C ALA A 107 -19.30 9.95 3.16
N GLU A 108 -19.43 9.48 4.41
CA GLU A 108 -19.21 10.29 5.63
C GLU A 108 -17.83 10.09 6.26
N ARG A 109 -17.04 9.11 5.83
CA ARG A 109 -15.68 8.86 6.36
C ARG A 109 -14.68 9.87 5.80
N ASN A 110 -14.67 11.07 6.38
CA ASN A 110 -13.67 12.09 6.14
C ASN A 110 -13.15 12.67 7.45
N ASP A 111 -11.84 12.61 7.66
CA ASP A 111 -11.12 13.24 8.77
C ASP A 111 -10.14 14.32 8.31
N ASP A 112 -10.40 14.89 7.13
CA ASP A 112 -9.72 16.06 6.56
C ASP A 112 -10.71 17.24 6.45
N ALA A 113 -10.18 18.44 6.64
CA ALA A 113 -10.93 19.69 6.53
C ALA A 113 -10.03 20.77 5.95
N ALA A 114 -10.63 21.80 5.34
CA ALA A 114 -9.89 22.89 4.70
C ALA A 114 -8.90 23.60 5.64
N THR A 115 -9.20 23.67 6.94
CA THR A 115 -8.36 24.31 7.96
C THR A 115 -7.31 23.37 8.56
N GLN A 116 -7.37 22.07 8.27
CA GLN A 116 -6.40 21.11 8.81
C GLN A 116 -5.16 21.01 7.91
N PRO A 117 -3.97 20.78 8.49
CA PRO A 117 -2.80 20.41 7.73
C PRO A 117 -2.94 18.99 7.15
N VAL A 118 -2.01 18.61 6.28
CA VAL A 118 -1.90 17.21 5.83
C VAL A 118 -1.42 16.35 7.00
N LEU A 119 -2.14 15.26 7.26
CA LEU A 119 -1.95 14.38 8.41
C LEU A 119 -2.13 12.93 7.99
N LEU A 120 -1.77 11.98 8.85
CA LEU A 120 -2.17 10.59 8.68
C LEU A 120 -3.67 10.41 8.95
N SER A 121 -4.36 9.64 8.11
CA SER A 121 -5.79 9.40 8.27
C SER A 121 -6.07 8.34 9.34
N ARG A 122 -7.00 8.65 10.24
CA ARG A 122 -7.61 7.73 11.19
C ARG A 122 -8.63 6.81 10.52
N PHE A 123 -9.18 7.21 9.37
CA PHE A 123 -10.12 6.39 8.59
C PHE A 123 -9.42 5.51 7.55
N PHE A 124 -8.43 6.05 6.85
CA PHE A 124 -7.69 5.34 5.80
C PHE A 124 -6.42 4.68 6.33
N LYS A 125 -6.64 3.80 7.31
CA LYS A 125 -5.64 2.90 7.88
C LYS A 125 -6.26 1.55 8.20
N SER A 126 -5.44 0.53 8.37
CA SER A 126 -5.89 -0.70 9.01
C SER A 126 -6.22 -0.48 10.48
N GLU A 127 -7.11 -1.30 11.04
CA GLU A 127 -7.47 -1.30 12.46
C GLU A 127 -6.28 -1.59 13.37
N ARG A 128 -5.27 -2.32 12.86
CA ARG A 128 -4.06 -2.71 13.59
C ARG A 128 -2.91 -1.68 13.49
N ILE A 129 -3.17 -0.53 12.86
CA ILE A 129 -2.31 0.64 12.93
C ILE A 129 -2.83 1.59 14.00
N GLU A 130 -1.97 1.94 14.93
CA GLU A 130 -2.19 3.04 15.87
C GLU A 130 -1.61 4.32 15.27
N VAL A 131 -2.33 5.43 15.43
CA VAL A 131 -1.90 6.75 14.97
C VAL A 131 -1.88 7.66 16.18
N SER A 132 -0.80 8.39 16.37
CA SER A 132 -0.63 9.35 17.47
C SER A 132 -1.66 10.48 17.44
N ASP A 133 -1.79 11.20 18.55
CA ASP A 133 -2.74 12.31 18.67
C ASP A 133 -2.46 13.45 17.68
N ASP A 134 -1.18 13.75 17.45
CA ASP A 134 -0.70 14.71 16.45
C ASP A 134 -0.89 14.22 15.01
N ARG A 135 -1.25 12.94 14.82
CA ARG A 135 -1.47 12.26 13.54
C ARG A 135 -0.27 12.32 12.59
N LEU A 136 0.95 12.37 13.13
CA LEU A 136 2.18 12.32 12.35
C LEU A 136 2.95 11.01 12.56
N THR A 137 2.64 10.26 13.62
CA THR A 137 3.30 8.99 13.94
C THR A 137 2.33 7.83 13.75
N ALA A 138 2.80 6.77 13.09
CA ALA A 138 2.07 5.52 12.93
C ALA A 138 2.84 4.37 13.57
N ALA A 139 2.12 3.46 14.22
CA ALA A 139 2.66 2.29 14.87
C ALA A 139 1.89 1.04 14.46
N SER A 140 2.57 -0.02 14.02
CA SER A 140 1.96 -1.32 13.73
C SER A 140 2.14 -2.29 14.88
N THR A 141 1.06 -2.99 15.21
CA THR A 141 0.98 -3.95 16.33
C THR A 141 1.09 -5.40 15.89
N LYS A 142 0.82 -5.72 14.60
CA LYS A 142 0.82 -7.09 14.07
C LYS A 142 0.75 -7.15 12.55
N GLY A 143 1.71 -7.85 11.96
CA GLY A 143 1.75 -8.16 10.54
C GLY A 143 1.83 -6.91 9.67
N TYR A 144 1.84 -7.08 8.34
CA TYR A 144 1.85 -5.95 7.43
C TYR A 144 0.50 -5.24 7.45
N ARG A 145 0.54 -3.93 7.72
CA ARG A 145 -0.64 -3.06 7.84
C ARG A 145 -0.30 -1.68 7.32
N MET A 146 -1.24 -1.02 6.65
CA MET A 146 -1.01 0.28 6.01
C MET A 146 -1.80 1.41 6.67
N VAL A 147 -1.23 2.61 6.60
CA VAL A 147 -1.90 3.90 6.74
C VAL A 147 -1.47 4.82 5.60
N ARG A 148 -2.39 5.68 5.16
CA ARG A 148 -2.08 6.76 4.21
C ARG A 148 -2.43 8.14 4.77
N ALA A 149 -1.85 9.17 4.16
CA ALA A 149 -2.18 10.56 4.45
C ALA A 149 -3.61 10.93 4.03
N THR A 150 -4.13 12.01 4.61
CA THR A 150 -5.44 12.60 4.31
C THR A 150 -5.51 13.13 2.88
N ARG A 151 -4.43 13.77 2.41
CA ARG A 151 -4.34 14.38 1.08
C ARG A 151 -3.36 13.65 0.18
N GLY A 152 -3.65 13.70 -1.12
CA GLY A 152 -2.83 13.12 -2.17
C GLY A 152 -2.79 14.03 -3.38
N VAL A 153 -1.83 13.78 -4.26
CA VAL A 153 -1.46 14.64 -5.38
C VAL A 153 -1.77 13.95 -6.69
N ALA A 154 -2.28 14.71 -7.66
CA ALA A 154 -2.57 14.22 -9.01
C ALA A 154 -1.71 14.88 -10.08
N ALA A 155 -1.11 16.05 -9.82
CA ALA A 155 -0.22 16.74 -10.74
C ALA A 155 0.88 17.52 -10.02
N GLY A 156 1.98 17.79 -10.73
CA GLY A 156 3.14 18.54 -10.25
C GLY A 156 4.19 17.66 -9.55
N ALA A 157 5.22 18.32 -9.02
CA ALA A 157 6.29 17.67 -8.25
C ALA A 157 6.09 17.89 -6.75
N TRP A 158 6.17 16.81 -5.96
CA TRP A 158 5.87 16.82 -4.53
C TRP A 158 6.85 15.98 -3.73
N TYR A 159 7.03 16.36 -2.46
CA TYR A 159 7.99 15.74 -1.55
C TYR A 159 7.48 15.65 -0.11
N PHE A 160 7.81 14.54 0.56
CA PHE A 160 7.67 14.37 2.00
C PHE A 160 8.78 13.48 2.55
N GLU A 161 8.95 13.46 3.87
CA GLU A 161 9.88 12.58 4.57
C GLU A 161 9.16 11.61 5.51
N VAL A 162 9.79 10.46 5.76
CA VAL A 162 9.41 9.52 6.81
C VAL A 162 10.66 9.14 7.59
N LYS A 163 10.62 9.37 8.89
CA LYS A 163 11.62 8.88 9.85
C LYS A 163 11.23 7.50 10.34
N VAL A 164 12.14 6.54 10.26
CA VAL A 164 11.97 5.22 10.86
C VAL A 164 12.32 5.34 12.34
N VAL A 165 11.30 5.42 13.19
CA VAL A 165 11.49 5.72 14.63
C VAL A 165 11.87 4.47 15.41
N HIS A 166 11.19 3.35 15.13
CA HIS A 166 11.51 2.07 15.76
C HIS A 166 11.14 0.91 14.82
N LEU A 167 12.10 0.04 14.51
CA LEU A 167 11.80 -1.24 13.84
C LEU A 167 11.74 -2.37 14.88
N GLY A 168 12.64 -2.36 15.86
CA GLY A 168 12.82 -3.50 16.76
C GLY A 168 13.36 -4.74 16.02
N ALA A 169 13.39 -5.88 16.70
CA ALA A 169 14.00 -7.11 16.16
C ALA A 169 13.20 -7.78 15.03
N THR A 170 11.90 -7.53 14.96
CA THR A 170 10.99 -8.21 14.01
C THR A 170 10.27 -7.25 13.07
N GLY A 171 10.52 -5.94 13.22
CA GLY A 171 9.80 -4.94 12.45
C GLY A 171 10.39 -4.74 11.07
N HIS A 172 9.49 -4.53 10.11
CA HIS A 172 9.86 -4.22 8.73
C HIS A 172 8.93 -3.18 8.14
N THR A 173 9.40 -2.41 7.16
CA THR A 173 8.58 -1.38 6.51
C THR A 173 8.64 -1.44 4.99
N ARG A 174 7.50 -1.11 4.37
CA ARG A 174 7.45 -0.62 3.00
C ARG A 174 6.76 0.73 2.97
N LEU A 175 7.48 1.73 2.48
CA LEU A 175 7.08 3.13 2.51
C LEU A 175 6.97 3.63 1.06
N GLY A 176 6.10 4.60 0.79
CA GLY A 176 6.00 5.17 -0.55
C GLY A 176 4.66 5.80 -0.86
N TRP A 177 4.18 5.55 -2.06
CA TRP A 177 2.98 6.18 -2.62
C TRP A 177 1.90 5.14 -2.90
N VAL A 178 0.64 5.47 -2.63
CA VAL A 178 -0.52 4.63 -2.96
C VAL A 178 -1.66 5.45 -3.54
N THR A 179 -2.52 4.84 -4.34
CA THR A 179 -3.80 5.45 -4.74
C THR A 179 -4.90 5.14 -3.72
N ASN A 180 -6.08 5.75 -3.89
CA ASN A 180 -7.25 5.46 -3.07
C ASN A 180 -7.82 4.03 -3.23
N ARG A 181 -7.34 3.27 -4.22
CA ARG A 181 -7.75 1.88 -4.48
C ARG A 181 -6.87 0.84 -3.80
N ALA A 182 -5.77 1.26 -3.18
CA ALA A 182 -4.86 0.32 -2.52
C ALA A 182 -5.52 -0.34 -1.30
N ASP A 183 -5.28 -1.65 -1.13
CA ASP A 183 -5.79 -2.39 0.03
C ASP A 183 -4.96 -2.08 1.29
N LEU A 184 -5.60 -1.43 2.27
CA LEU A 184 -4.99 -1.02 3.53
C LEU A 184 -4.55 -2.19 4.43
N GLN A 185 -4.97 -3.42 4.14
CA GLN A 185 -4.52 -4.63 4.83
C GLN A 185 -3.23 -5.23 4.25
N THR A 186 -2.77 -4.69 3.12
CA THR A 186 -1.59 -5.20 2.40
C THR A 186 -0.43 -4.20 2.46
N PRO A 187 0.82 -4.63 2.26
CA PRO A 187 1.94 -3.71 2.24
C PRO A 187 1.93 -2.82 0.99
N VAL A 188 2.56 -1.64 1.09
CA VAL A 188 2.76 -0.73 -0.05
C VAL A 188 3.51 -1.49 -1.16
N GLY A 189 2.97 -1.42 -2.38
CA GLY A 189 3.51 -2.14 -3.55
C GLY A 189 3.01 -3.57 -3.73
N TYR A 190 2.08 -4.07 -2.89
CA TYR A 190 1.48 -5.39 -3.08
C TYR A 190 0.60 -5.47 -4.34
N ASP A 191 -0.23 -4.44 -4.56
CA ASP A 191 -1.13 -4.36 -5.71
C ASP A 191 -0.59 -3.41 -6.79
N ALA A 192 -1.40 -3.19 -7.84
CA ALA A 192 -1.09 -2.24 -8.91
C ALA A 192 -1.27 -0.77 -8.50
N TYR A 193 -1.73 -0.51 -7.28
CA TYR A 193 -2.12 0.80 -6.78
C TYR A 193 -1.11 1.39 -5.81
N GLY A 194 -0.01 0.69 -5.52
CA GLY A 194 1.07 1.15 -4.65
C GLY A 194 2.44 1.02 -5.29
N PHE A 195 3.34 1.93 -4.90
CA PHE A 195 4.75 1.98 -5.27
C PHE A 195 5.56 2.07 -3.97
N GLY A 196 6.25 0.98 -3.62
CA GLY A 196 6.91 0.82 -2.33
C GLY A 196 8.42 0.84 -2.42
N TYR A 197 9.05 1.26 -1.32
CA TYR A 197 10.47 1.17 -1.03
C TYR A 197 10.67 0.33 0.23
N ARG A 198 11.43 -0.76 0.12
CA ARG A 198 11.57 -1.77 1.17
C ARG A 198 12.83 -1.56 2.00
N ASP A 199 12.68 -1.74 3.31
CA ASP A 199 13.72 -1.60 4.33
C ASP A 199 14.90 -2.57 4.19
N ILE A 200 14.63 -3.86 3.99
CA ILE A 200 15.66 -4.92 4.11
C ILE A 200 16.81 -4.76 3.12
N ASP A 201 16.49 -4.65 1.83
CA ASP A 201 17.47 -4.69 0.73
C ASP A 201 17.41 -3.44 -0.15
N GLY A 202 16.59 -2.45 0.20
CA GLY A 202 16.44 -1.25 -0.61
C GLY A 202 15.72 -1.52 -1.94
N ALA A 203 15.00 -2.63 -2.07
CA ALA A 203 14.26 -2.95 -3.27
C ALA A 203 13.07 -2.00 -3.46
N LYS A 204 12.77 -1.71 -4.73
CA LYS A 204 11.50 -1.08 -5.12
C LYS A 204 10.45 -2.17 -5.34
N VAL A 205 9.21 -1.93 -4.93
CA VAL A 205 8.15 -2.93 -4.94
C VAL A 205 6.89 -2.40 -5.61
N HIS A 206 6.37 -3.11 -6.60
CA HIS A 206 5.12 -2.80 -7.28
C HIS A 206 4.48 -4.08 -7.81
N LYS A 207 3.15 -4.23 -7.70
CA LYS A 207 2.43 -5.47 -8.08
C LYS A 207 3.03 -6.73 -7.45
N ALA A 208 3.49 -6.63 -6.21
CA ALA A 208 4.21 -7.65 -5.44
C ALA A 208 5.59 -8.08 -5.99
N TRP A 209 6.03 -7.52 -7.12
CA TRP A 209 7.37 -7.75 -7.66
C TRP A 209 8.39 -6.84 -6.98
N ARG A 210 9.57 -7.39 -6.69
CA ARG A 210 10.70 -6.69 -6.08
C ARG A 210 11.80 -6.57 -7.11
N ASP A 211 12.23 -5.36 -7.38
CA ASP A 211 13.37 -5.10 -8.26
C ASP A 211 14.49 -4.45 -7.44
N LYS A 212 15.74 -4.79 -7.77
CA LYS A 212 16.91 -4.10 -7.22
C LYS A 212 16.80 -2.61 -7.57
N TYR A 213 17.02 -1.75 -6.57
CA TYR A 213 16.89 -0.31 -6.73
C TYR A 213 18.02 0.43 -6.01
N ALA A 214 18.00 0.47 -4.68
CA ALA A 214 19.14 0.97 -3.92
C ALA A 214 20.18 -0.14 -3.75
N ASP A 215 21.42 0.25 -3.46
CA ASP A 215 22.49 -0.71 -3.14
C ASP A 215 22.33 -1.28 -1.72
N GLU A 216 21.71 -0.51 -0.83
CA GLU A 216 21.48 -0.90 0.56
C GLU A 216 20.04 -0.63 1.00
N GLY A 217 19.62 -1.41 1.99
CA GLY A 217 18.42 -1.15 2.77
C GLY A 217 18.52 0.09 3.65
N TYR A 218 17.45 0.34 4.41
CA TYR A 218 17.36 1.39 5.42
C TYR A 218 16.85 0.82 6.74
N GLY A 219 17.12 1.51 7.83
CA GLY A 219 16.86 1.01 9.18
C GLY A 219 16.35 2.06 10.15
N GLU A 220 16.28 1.67 11.43
CA GLU A 220 15.92 2.55 12.53
C GLU A 220 16.86 3.76 12.61
N GLY A 221 16.28 4.96 12.74
CA GLY A 221 16.98 6.23 12.76
C GLY A 221 17.11 6.92 11.39
N ASP A 222 17.00 6.18 10.27
CA ASP A 222 17.06 6.77 8.94
C ASP A 222 15.84 7.66 8.66
N VAL A 223 16.09 8.71 7.88
CA VAL A 223 15.06 9.60 7.34
C VAL A 223 15.02 9.43 5.83
N LEU A 224 13.87 8.99 5.34
CA LEU A 224 13.67 8.73 3.92
C LEU A 224 12.86 9.84 3.27
N GLY A 225 13.34 10.33 2.14
CA GLY A 225 12.63 11.28 1.30
C GLY A 225 11.88 10.59 0.18
N PHE A 226 10.67 11.06 -0.11
CA PHE A 226 9.79 10.51 -1.13
C PHE A 226 9.40 11.59 -2.11
N TYR A 227 9.87 11.47 -3.34
CA TYR A 227 9.58 12.39 -4.43
C TYR A 227 8.62 11.75 -5.43
N ILE A 228 7.70 12.55 -5.96
CA ILE A 228 6.88 12.17 -7.11
C ILE A 228 6.72 13.37 -8.05
N SER A 229 6.88 13.14 -9.35
CA SER A 229 6.62 14.11 -10.43
C SER A 229 5.55 13.59 -11.37
N LEU A 230 4.46 14.36 -11.48
CA LEU A 230 3.28 14.06 -12.30
C LEU A 230 2.98 15.26 -13.22
N PRO A 231 3.78 15.53 -14.27
CA PRO A 231 3.48 16.62 -15.19
C PRO A 231 2.13 16.36 -15.87
N ASP A 232 1.27 17.37 -15.88
CA ASP A 232 -0.09 17.32 -16.43
C ASP A 232 -0.97 16.17 -15.90
N GLY A 233 -0.63 15.61 -14.73
CA GLY A 233 -1.26 14.40 -14.19
C GLY A 233 -2.76 14.54 -13.91
N GLU A 234 -3.28 15.76 -13.74
CA GLU A 234 -4.71 16.07 -13.60
C GLU A 234 -5.53 15.60 -14.81
N GLN A 235 -4.96 15.62 -16.02
CA GLN A 235 -5.62 15.16 -17.25
C GLN A 235 -5.82 13.63 -17.26
N TYR A 236 -5.06 12.93 -16.43
CA TYR A 236 -5.01 11.47 -16.36
C TYR A 236 -5.58 10.93 -15.04
N GLU A 237 -6.02 11.80 -14.14
CA GLU A 237 -6.70 11.39 -12.92
C GLU A 237 -8.07 10.80 -13.28
N PRO A 238 -8.38 9.55 -12.88
CA PRO A 238 -9.71 8.98 -13.11
C PRO A 238 -10.77 9.89 -12.50
N LYS A 239 -11.72 10.34 -13.31
CA LYS A 239 -12.86 11.13 -12.82
C LYS A 239 -13.54 10.35 -11.71
N LYS A 240 -13.69 10.98 -10.53
CA LYS A 240 -14.37 10.33 -9.40
C LYS A 240 -15.77 9.95 -9.86
N PRO A 241 -16.24 8.73 -9.57
CA PRO A 241 -17.62 8.35 -9.88
C PRO A 241 -18.54 9.34 -9.17
N ASP A 242 -19.40 10.02 -9.95
CA ASP A 242 -20.31 11.01 -9.40
C ASP A 242 -21.16 10.36 -8.31
N LEU A 243 -21.18 10.98 -7.14
CA LEU A 243 -22.11 10.61 -6.08
C LEU A 243 -23.42 11.32 -6.36
N ILE A 244 -24.39 10.58 -6.88
CA ILE A 244 -25.72 11.11 -7.14
C ILE A 244 -26.68 10.68 -6.04
N GLN A 245 -27.64 11.55 -5.72
CA GLN A 245 -28.72 11.21 -4.81
C GLN A 245 -29.93 10.72 -5.63
N TYR A 246 -30.20 9.42 -5.58
CA TYR A 246 -31.34 8.81 -6.27
C TYR A 246 -32.31 8.24 -5.23
N LYS A 247 -33.57 8.70 -5.25
CA LYS A 247 -34.62 8.31 -4.29
C LYS A 247 -34.19 8.45 -2.80
N GLY A 248 -33.47 9.52 -2.48
CA GLY A 248 -32.99 9.81 -1.12
C GLY A 248 -31.81 8.94 -0.65
N MET A 249 -31.26 8.06 -1.50
CA MET A 249 -30.09 7.25 -1.22
C MET A 249 -28.91 7.67 -2.11
N PRO A 250 -27.67 7.65 -1.61
CA PRO A 250 -26.49 7.96 -2.41
C PRO A 250 -26.10 6.76 -3.29
N PHE A 251 -25.81 7.02 -4.57
CA PHE A 251 -25.31 6.03 -5.54
C PHE A 251 -24.04 6.54 -6.19
N HIS A 252 -23.09 5.65 -6.43
CA HIS A 252 -21.97 5.89 -7.33
C HIS A 252 -22.40 5.57 -8.75
N VAL A 253 -22.12 6.50 -9.66
CA VAL A 253 -22.22 6.27 -11.11
C VAL A 253 -20.96 5.54 -11.56
N GLN A 254 -21.08 4.28 -11.99
CA GLN A 254 -19.97 3.58 -12.64
C GLN A 254 -19.85 4.07 -14.08
N VAL A 255 -18.78 4.81 -14.34
CA VAL A 255 -18.36 5.18 -15.70
C VAL A 255 -17.58 3.99 -16.29
N PRO A 256 -17.73 3.68 -17.59
CA PRO A 256 -16.94 2.67 -18.27
C PRO A 256 -15.44 2.84 -17.99
N LYS A 257 -14.72 1.72 -17.85
CA LYS A 257 -13.30 1.71 -17.54
C LYS A 257 -12.51 2.23 -18.75
N GLU A 258 -12.16 3.51 -18.73
CA GLU A 258 -11.22 4.10 -19.71
C GLU A 258 -9.82 3.47 -19.57
N GLU A 259 -9.11 3.40 -20.70
CA GLU A 259 -7.74 2.91 -20.76
C GLU A 259 -6.80 3.86 -19.99
N GLN A 260 -6.02 3.29 -19.07
CA GLN A 260 -5.19 4.08 -18.17
C GLN A 260 -3.92 4.53 -18.90
N LYS A 261 -3.85 5.81 -19.25
CA LYS A 261 -2.67 6.41 -19.87
C LYS A 261 -1.52 6.52 -18.86
N MET A 262 -0.30 6.41 -19.36
CA MET A 262 0.94 6.55 -18.57
C MET A 262 1.67 7.83 -19.00
N PRO A 263 1.42 8.97 -18.32
CA PRO A 263 2.15 10.20 -18.60
C PRO A 263 3.63 10.07 -18.21
N PRO A 264 4.51 10.89 -18.82
CA PRO A 264 5.92 10.94 -18.42
C PRO A 264 6.01 11.37 -16.97
N SER A 265 6.23 10.43 -16.07
CA SER A 265 6.14 10.65 -14.62
C SER A 265 7.23 9.86 -13.94
N GLU A 266 7.62 10.30 -12.74
CA GLU A 266 8.80 9.74 -12.08
C GLU A 266 8.64 9.75 -10.56
N ILE A 267 9.01 8.64 -9.92
CA ILE A 267 9.18 8.53 -8.47
C ILE A 267 10.65 8.28 -8.17
N CYS A 268 11.19 9.06 -7.23
CA CYS A 268 12.53 8.90 -6.70
C CYS A 268 12.46 8.80 -5.17
N TYR A 269 13.35 8.02 -4.59
CA TYR A 269 13.48 7.90 -3.13
C TYR A 269 14.86 8.37 -2.69
N PHE A 270 14.92 8.91 -1.48
CA PHE A 270 16.12 9.48 -0.88
C PHE A 270 16.35 8.81 0.47
N LYS A 271 17.60 8.56 0.83
CA LYS A 271 18.02 8.10 2.16
C LYS A 271 18.92 9.16 2.76
N ASN A 272 18.50 9.78 3.87
CA ASN A 272 19.20 10.85 4.55
C ASN A 272 19.63 11.98 3.58
N GLY A 273 18.71 12.38 2.69
CA GLY A 273 18.93 13.42 1.68
C GLY A 273 19.66 12.98 0.41
N VAL A 274 20.22 11.76 0.37
CA VAL A 274 20.93 11.21 -0.79
C VAL A 274 19.95 10.48 -1.72
N CYS A 275 19.88 10.93 -2.98
CA CYS A 275 19.04 10.31 -4.00
C CYS A 275 19.50 8.87 -4.29
N GLN A 276 18.55 7.92 -4.26
CA GLN A 276 18.78 6.51 -4.58
C GLN A 276 18.51 6.20 -6.07
N GLY A 277 18.26 7.23 -6.87
CA GLY A 277 17.98 7.14 -8.31
C GLY A 277 16.49 7.12 -8.65
N SER A 278 16.20 6.74 -9.89
CA SER A 278 14.83 6.65 -10.41
C SER A 278 14.20 5.30 -10.05
N ALA A 279 13.17 5.32 -9.21
CA ALA A 279 12.50 4.10 -8.78
C ALA A 279 11.48 3.65 -9.83
N PHE A 280 10.55 4.53 -10.20
CA PHE A 280 9.48 4.20 -11.15
C PHE A 280 9.33 5.32 -12.17
N LYS A 281 9.11 4.93 -13.42
CA LYS A 281 8.79 5.82 -14.53
C LYS A 281 7.47 5.42 -15.14
N ASP A 282 6.84 6.35 -15.84
CA ASP A 282 5.60 6.14 -16.60
C ASP A 282 4.51 5.54 -15.70
N ILE A 283 4.28 6.19 -14.56
CA ILE A 283 3.32 5.79 -13.55
C ILE A 283 1.90 5.99 -14.09
N PRO A 284 0.97 5.07 -13.85
CA PRO A 284 -0.40 5.21 -14.32
C PRO A 284 -1.09 6.46 -13.76
N GLY A 285 -1.93 7.12 -14.57
CA GLY A 285 -2.69 8.29 -14.14
C GLY A 285 -3.53 8.02 -12.89
N GLY A 286 -3.50 8.94 -11.93
CA GLY A 286 -4.18 8.79 -10.64
C GLY A 286 -3.74 9.79 -9.58
N ARG A 287 -4.42 9.74 -8.43
CA ARG A 287 -4.06 10.52 -7.24
C ARG A 287 -3.30 9.64 -6.26
N TYR A 288 -2.12 10.12 -5.88
CA TYR A 288 -1.17 9.40 -5.05
C TYR A 288 -1.05 10.04 -3.66
N TYR A 289 -1.12 9.21 -2.64
CA TYR A 289 -1.07 9.58 -1.23
C TYR A 289 0.22 9.02 -0.62
N PRO A 290 0.92 9.81 0.21
CA PRO A 290 1.95 9.29 1.11
C PRO A 290 1.40 8.14 1.95
N ALA A 291 2.13 7.04 2.01
CA ALA A 291 1.72 5.86 2.76
C ALA A 291 2.89 5.12 3.38
N ALA A 292 2.59 4.50 4.52
CA ALA A 292 3.48 3.59 5.21
C ALA A 292 2.76 2.28 5.45
N SER A 293 3.46 1.19 5.18
CA SER A 293 3.10 -0.11 5.70
C SER A 293 4.22 -0.65 6.58
N MET A 294 3.83 -1.16 7.74
CA MET A 294 4.75 -1.65 8.75
C MET A 294 4.33 -3.06 9.16
N TYR A 295 5.31 -3.90 9.46
CA TYR A 295 5.20 -5.25 9.96
C TYR A 295 5.83 -5.33 11.33
N THR A 296 5.29 -6.17 12.20
CA THR A 296 5.93 -6.67 13.42
C THR A 296 5.22 -7.97 13.84
N LEU A 297 5.86 -8.80 14.66
CA LEU A 297 5.20 -9.98 15.23
C LEU A 297 4.22 -9.58 16.36
N PRO A 298 3.19 -10.41 16.64
CA PRO A 298 2.34 -10.18 17.81
C PRO A 298 3.16 -10.20 19.10
N ASN A 299 2.80 -9.34 20.06
CA ASN A 299 3.45 -9.23 21.38
C ASN A 299 4.90 -8.72 21.37
N GLU A 300 5.42 -8.30 20.22
CA GLU A 300 6.65 -7.54 20.12
C GLU A 300 6.37 -6.04 20.25
N PRO A 301 7.38 -5.20 20.55
CA PRO A 301 7.26 -3.76 20.44
C PRO A 301 6.75 -3.33 19.06
N ASN A 302 5.95 -2.27 19.04
CA ASN A 302 5.37 -1.78 17.80
C ASN A 302 6.46 -1.28 16.84
N CYS A 303 6.33 -1.59 15.55
CA CYS A 303 7.12 -0.89 14.54
C CYS A 303 6.53 0.52 14.34
N VAL A 304 7.35 1.56 14.46
CA VAL A 304 6.95 2.97 14.50
C VAL A 304 7.65 3.78 13.41
N VAL A 305 6.89 4.57 12.66
CA VAL A 305 7.40 5.56 11.72
C VAL A 305 6.74 6.92 11.94
N LYS A 306 7.45 8.00 11.62
CA LYS A 306 6.95 9.37 11.75
C LYS A 306 7.05 10.11 10.42
N PHE A 307 5.93 10.67 9.98
CA PHE A 307 5.85 11.47 8.76
C PHE A 307 6.21 12.92 9.03
N ASN A 308 6.87 13.51 8.05
CA ASN A 308 7.09 14.94 7.95
C ASN A 308 6.63 15.40 6.56
N PHE A 309 5.50 16.10 6.51
CA PHE A 309 4.92 16.61 5.26
C PHE A 309 5.54 17.94 4.81
N GLY A 310 6.51 18.48 5.57
CA GLY A 310 7.14 19.77 5.33
C GLY A 310 6.35 20.95 5.93
N PRO A 311 6.81 22.19 5.73
CA PRO A 311 7.95 22.57 4.88
C PRO A 311 9.33 22.32 5.50
N ASP A 312 9.40 22.14 6.83
CA ASP A 312 10.66 22.00 7.56
C ASP A 312 11.14 20.54 7.55
N PHE A 313 11.98 20.20 6.57
CA PHE A 313 12.53 18.85 6.37
C PHE A 313 13.85 18.63 7.13
N GLU A 314 14.10 17.39 7.58
CA GLU A 314 15.35 17.02 8.28
C GLU A 314 16.50 16.85 7.26
N PHE A 315 16.22 16.27 6.09
CA PHE A 315 17.19 16.02 5.03
C PHE A 315 16.63 16.38 3.64
N PHE A 316 16.31 17.65 3.43
CA PHE A 316 15.89 18.11 2.09
C PHE A 316 17.05 18.01 1.08
N PRO A 317 16.86 17.32 -0.07
CA PRO A 317 17.89 17.19 -1.08
C PRO A 317 18.28 18.56 -1.66
N GLN A 318 19.58 18.79 -1.84
CA GLN A 318 20.08 20.01 -2.50
C GLN A 318 19.95 19.96 -4.02
N ASP A 319 19.94 18.76 -4.58
CA ASP A 319 19.83 18.51 -6.02
C ASP A 319 18.83 17.38 -6.29
N PHE A 320 18.01 17.58 -7.32
CA PHE A 320 17.03 16.62 -7.80
C PHE A 320 17.42 16.02 -9.17
N GLY A 321 18.66 16.21 -9.62
CA GLY A 321 19.19 15.58 -10.83
C GLY A 321 18.52 16.08 -12.11
N GLY A 322 18.17 17.37 -12.15
CA GLY A 322 17.44 18.00 -13.25
C GLY A 322 15.91 17.80 -13.21
N LEU A 323 15.39 17.07 -12.22
CA LEU A 323 13.95 16.99 -11.98
C LEU A 323 13.40 18.31 -11.41
N PRO A 324 12.11 18.62 -11.63
CA PRO A 324 11.49 19.81 -11.06
C PRO A 324 11.62 19.84 -9.53
N ILE A 325 11.93 21.00 -8.99
CA ILE A 325 11.96 21.24 -7.53
C ILE A 325 10.55 20.96 -6.97
N PRO A 326 10.41 20.02 -6.02
CA PRO A 326 9.11 19.66 -5.50
C PRO A 326 8.57 20.69 -4.50
N ARG A 327 7.24 20.75 -4.40
CA ARG A 327 6.57 21.40 -3.27
C ARG A 327 6.43 20.43 -2.09
N PRO A 328 6.40 20.92 -0.84
CA PRO A 328 6.13 20.07 0.31
C PRO A 328 4.69 19.56 0.29
N MET A 329 4.47 18.33 0.75
CA MET A 329 3.13 17.75 0.86
C MET A 329 2.17 18.56 1.75
N SER A 330 2.68 19.36 2.69
CA SER A 330 1.86 20.24 3.54
C SER A 330 1.14 21.35 2.76
N GLU A 331 1.60 21.70 1.56
CA GLU A 331 0.96 22.68 0.67
C GLU A 331 -0.17 22.10 -0.19
N VAL A 332 -0.42 20.78 -0.11
CA VAL A 332 -1.48 20.17 -0.92
C VAL A 332 -2.84 20.74 -0.53
N PRO A 333 -3.60 21.34 -1.48
CA PRO A 333 -4.86 21.98 -1.17
C PRO A 333 -5.92 20.96 -0.74
N TYR A 334 -6.81 21.38 0.15
CA TYR A 334 -7.99 20.60 0.50
C TYR A 334 -8.90 20.43 -0.71
N GLN A 335 -9.46 19.22 -0.87
CA GLN A 335 -10.44 18.93 -1.91
C GLN A 335 -11.76 18.54 -1.28
N ALA A 336 -12.76 19.41 -1.42
CA ALA A 336 -14.12 19.08 -1.01
C ALA A 336 -14.65 17.92 -1.86
N VAL A 337 -15.33 16.97 -1.22
CA VAL A 337 -16.12 15.96 -1.93
C VAL A 337 -17.42 16.65 -2.35
N GLU A 338 -17.52 17.05 -3.62
CA GLU A 338 -18.76 17.60 -4.16
C GLU A 338 -19.77 16.48 -4.41
N VAL A 339 -20.89 16.51 -3.68
CA VAL A 339 -22.04 15.65 -3.96
C VAL A 339 -22.92 16.38 -4.97
N LYS A 340 -22.94 15.89 -6.21
CA LYS A 340 -23.82 16.45 -7.25
C LYS A 340 -25.26 16.13 -6.89
N LYS A 341 -26.06 17.18 -6.66
CA LYS A 341 -27.52 17.07 -6.43
C LYS A 341 -28.33 16.95 -7.72
N GLU A 342 -27.72 16.45 -8.79
CA GLU A 342 -28.42 16.26 -10.06
C GLU A 342 -29.00 14.84 -10.08
N GLY A 343 -30.32 14.77 -9.86
CA GLY A 343 -31.06 13.57 -10.20
C GLY A 343 -31.07 13.40 -11.72
N PRO A 344 -31.05 12.16 -12.25
CA PRO A 344 -31.33 11.95 -13.67
C PRO A 344 -32.69 12.57 -13.98
N ALA A 345 -32.81 13.33 -15.06
CA ALA A 345 -34.08 13.87 -15.53
C ALA A 345 -35.08 12.70 -15.61
N GLU A 346 -36.16 12.74 -14.83
CA GLU A 346 -37.22 11.75 -14.95
C GLU A 346 -37.67 11.76 -16.41
N ASN A 347 -37.62 10.59 -17.05
CA ASN A 347 -38.18 10.36 -18.37
C ASN A 347 -39.56 10.99 -18.40
N GLY A 348 -39.68 12.07 -19.18
CA GLY A 348 -40.89 12.86 -19.29
C GLY A 348 -42.08 11.94 -19.54
N ILE A 349 -43.08 12.05 -18.68
CA ILE A 349 -44.39 11.47 -18.90
C ILE A 349 -44.85 12.00 -20.27
N ALA A 350 -44.93 11.12 -21.26
CA ALA A 350 -45.54 11.45 -22.53
C ALA A 350 -46.99 11.87 -22.24
N GLU A 351 -47.26 13.16 -22.34
CA GLU A 351 -48.63 13.68 -22.38
C GLU A 351 -49.35 12.95 -23.51
N LYS A 352 -50.38 12.18 -23.16
CA LYS A 352 -51.36 11.72 -24.13
C LYS A 352 -52.19 12.93 -24.54
N THR A 353 -51.82 13.57 -25.62
CA THR A 353 -52.71 14.48 -26.34
C THR A 353 -53.68 13.65 -27.18
N SER A 354 -54.96 13.81 -26.82
CA SER A 354 -56.21 13.51 -27.55
C SER A 354 -56.64 12.06 -27.72
#